data_AF-A0A831LQ00-F1
#
_entry.id   AF-A0A831LQ00-F1
#
_cell.length_a   1.000
_cell.length_b   1.000
_cell.length_c   1.000
_cell.angle_alpha   90.00
_cell.angle_beta   90.00
_cell.angle_gamma   90.00
#
_symmetry.space_group_name_H-M   'P 1'
#
loop_
_entity.id
_entity.type
_entity.pdbx_description
1 polymer ?
#
loop_
_entity_poly.entity_id
_entity_poly.type
_entity_poly.pdbx_seq_one_letter_code
_entity_poly.pdbx_strand_id
1 'polypeptide(L)'
;RWYMNANPIYDLKSIYHAGVMMGFKQNDDGAMTWGFGQRYVKYDILGKEVFNRELPAGYNDFSHSFDLSPNGNYFLRVASSNLKRPDGKNVRTVRDVIIEVDPSSGVVLDEWRLFDMLDPYRDVNMKVLDQGAVCLNIDASQAGHTMSAEDLAKQDQNDQFGDIVGVGPGRNWVHVNSVDHDAADDSIIISSRHQSAMIKIGRDKEVKWILGSPEGWKKEFQDKLLTPVDSKGREISCGESGSKCPGYENENGGFDWSWTQHTAFKIDSLSNGDILYLSAFDNGDSRGMEQPALPTMKYSRAVIYKIDQKNMTVEQVWEYGKQRGNEWYSPVTSLVEYQPEKNSIFVYSAVAGADFDIATGAFLTDPNPYIMEFKYGAKEPSVEIQLKDTTGYQAMPFSVEKAFVK
;
A
#
# COMPACT_ATOMS: atom_id res chain seq x y z
N ARG A 1 -19.92 -15.31 -5.73
CA ARG A 1 -20.64 -16.20 -6.69
C ARG A 1 -20.87 -15.46 -8.00
N TRP A 2 -19.81 -14.92 -8.57
CA TRP A 2 -19.84 -14.05 -9.73
C TRP A 2 -18.48 -14.19 -10.43
N TYR A 3 -18.43 -13.91 -11.72
CA TYR A 3 -17.22 -13.98 -12.52
C TYR A 3 -17.24 -12.88 -13.57
N MET A 4 -16.14 -12.12 -13.66
CA MET A 4 -15.93 -11.16 -14.73
C MET A 4 -15.31 -11.87 -15.93
N ASN A 5 -16.03 -11.94 -17.04
CA ASN A 5 -15.40 -12.29 -18.31
C ASN A 5 -14.58 -11.08 -18.80
N ALA A 6 -13.28 -11.08 -18.55
CA ALA A 6 -12.40 -9.94 -18.84
C ALA A 6 -12.04 -9.79 -20.33
N ASN A 7 -12.22 -10.85 -21.14
CA ASN A 7 -11.81 -10.86 -22.56
C ASN A 7 -12.36 -9.68 -23.40
N PRO A 8 -13.58 -9.18 -23.21
CA PRO A 8 -14.08 -8.03 -23.96
C PRO A 8 -13.46 -6.68 -23.55
N ILE A 9 -12.88 -6.61 -22.35
CA ILE A 9 -12.30 -5.39 -21.77
C ILE A 9 -10.80 -5.31 -22.07
N TYR A 10 -10.18 -6.47 -22.34
CA TYR A 10 -8.74 -6.65 -22.32
C TYR A 10 -8.17 -7.13 -23.67
N ASP A 11 -7.11 -6.48 -24.15
CA ASP A 11 -6.34 -6.87 -25.33
C ASP A 11 -4.83 -6.73 -25.07
N LEU A 12 -4.14 -7.87 -24.94
CA LEU A 12 -2.69 -7.95 -24.72
C LEU A 12 -1.84 -7.32 -25.84
N LYS A 13 -2.42 -7.10 -27.03
CA LYS A 13 -1.74 -6.47 -28.16
C LYS A 13 -1.89 -4.94 -28.15
N SER A 14 -2.69 -4.40 -27.24
CA SER A 14 -2.94 -2.97 -27.11
C SER A 14 -2.27 -2.43 -25.84
N ILE A 15 -1.44 -1.40 -25.98
CA ILE A 15 -0.90 -0.70 -24.81
C ILE A 15 -1.98 -0.02 -23.96
N TYR A 16 -3.14 0.27 -24.56
CA TYR A 16 -4.26 0.92 -23.87
C TYR A 16 -5.18 -0.09 -23.19
N HIS A 17 -5.39 -1.26 -23.78
CA HIS A 17 -6.31 -2.27 -23.24
C HIS A 17 -5.59 -3.44 -22.56
N ALA A 18 -4.34 -3.25 -22.15
CA ALA A 18 -3.54 -4.20 -21.39
C ALA A 18 -3.14 -3.65 -20.02
N GLY A 19 -2.54 -4.51 -19.19
CA GLY A 19 -2.12 -4.17 -17.82
C GLY A 19 -2.70 -5.11 -16.77
N VAL A 20 -2.50 -4.80 -15.49
CA VAL A 20 -3.05 -5.58 -14.39
C VAL A 20 -4.24 -4.82 -13.80
N MET A 21 -5.41 -5.46 -13.73
CA MET A 21 -6.62 -4.88 -13.13
C MET A 21 -6.46 -4.81 -11.61
N MET A 22 -6.49 -3.59 -11.08
CA MET A 22 -6.20 -3.29 -9.67
C MET A 22 -7.09 -2.15 -9.16
N GLY A 23 -7.14 -1.98 -7.83
CA GLY A 23 -7.86 -0.88 -7.19
C GLY A 23 -9.37 -1.00 -7.41
N PHE A 24 -9.92 -2.21 -7.29
CA PHE A 24 -11.36 -2.38 -7.36
C PHE A 24 -12.04 -1.64 -6.20
N LYS A 25 -13.10 -0.90 -6.49
CA LYS A 25 -13.96 -0.25 -5.50
C LYS A 25 -15.42 -0.32 -5.93
N GLN A 26 -16.31 -0.58 -4.98
CA GLN A 26 -17.74 -0.44 -5.20
C GLN A 26 -18.15 1.00 -4.96
N ASN A 27 -18.84 1.60 -5.93
CA ASN A 27 -19.33 2.97 -5.89
C ASN A 27 -20.66 3.05 -5.11
N ASP A 28 -21.06 4.25 -4.73
CA ASP A 28 -22.35 4.48 -4.07
C ASP A 28 -23.55 4.11 -4.95
N ASP A 29 -23.42 4.22 -6.27
CA ASP A 29 -24.39 3.73 -7.25
C ASP A 29 -24.31 2.21 -7.49
N GLY A 30 -23.50 1.52 -6.70
CA GLY A 30 -23.38 0.07 -6.69
C GLY A 30 -22.50 -0.54 -7.79
N ALA A 31 -22.11 0.26 -8.79
CA ALA A 31 -21.20 -0.15 -9.86
C ALA A 31 -19.76 -0.30 -9.37
N MET A 32 -18.96 -1.06 -10.10
CA MET A 32 -17.55 -1.28 -9.79
C MET A 32 -16.67 -0.35 -10.62
N THR A 33 -15.70 0.29 -9.98
CA THR A 33 -14.57 0.99 -10.63
C THR A 33 -13.27 0.27 -10.36
N TRP A 34 -12.36 0.34 -11.32
CA TRP A 34 -10.97 -0.13 -11.20
C TRP A 34 -10.14 0.48 -12.31
N GLY A 35 -8.84 0.22 -12.33
CA GLY A 35 -7.99 0.57 -13.47
C GLY A 35 -6.97 -0.50 -13.81
N PHE A 36 -6.34 -0.33 -14.97
CA PHE A 36 -5.30 -1.20 -15.50
C PHE A 36 -4.49 -0.48 -16.58
N GLY A 37 -3.17 -0.50 -16.44
CA GLY A 37 -2.27 0.05 -17.46
C GLY A 37 -2.56 1.53 -17.74
N GLN A 38 -3.06 1.85 -18.93
CA GLN A 38 -3.34 3.23 -19.34
C GLN A 38 -4.82 3.61 -19.20
N ARG A 39 -5.61 2.84 -18.45
CA ARG A 39 -7.06 3.04 -18.36
C ARG A 39 -7.60 2.91 -16.94
N TYR A 40 -8.75 3.53 -16.75
CA TYR A 40 -9.62 3.32 -15.59
C TYR A 40 -11.07 3.30 -16.06
N VAL A 41 -11.86 2.45 -15.42
CA VAL A 41 -13.16 2.04 -15.95
C VAL A 41 -14.21 1.94 -14.86
N LYS A 42 -15.47 1.96 -15.28
CA LYS A 42 -16.63 1.71 -14.44
C LYS A 42 -17.63 0.83 -15.18
N TYR A 43 -18.05 -0.24 -14.52
CA TYR A 43 -19.04 -1.18 -15.04
C TYR A 43 -20.04 -1.52 -13.95
N ASP A 44 -21.30 -1.73 -14.31
CA ASP A 44 -22.22 -2.39 -13.39
C ASP A 44 -21.89 -3.89 -13.25
N ILE A 45 -22.51 -4.54 -12.27
CA ILE A 45 -22.25 -5.96 -12.01
C ILE A 45 -22.87 -6.93 -13.02
N LEU A 46 -23.66 -6.42 -13.97
CA LEU A 46 -24.17 -7.19 -15.12
C LEU A 46 -23.24 -7.07 -16.34
N GLY A 47 -22.16 -6.28 -16.23
CA GLY A 47 -21.16 -6.10 -17.28
C GLY A 47 -21.47 -4.97 -18.25
N LYS A 48 -22.42 -4.08 -17.92
CA LYS A 48 -22.66 -2.88 -18.71
C LYS A 48 -21.56 -1.86 -18.43
N GLU A 49 -20.91 -1.38 -19.48
CA GLU A 49 -19.98 -0.27 -19.39
C GLU A 49 -20.72 1.02 -19.03
N VAL A 50 -20.27 1.66 -17.95
CA VAL A 50 -20.67 3.04 -17.59
C VAL A 50 -19.69 4.02 -18.22
N PHE A 51 -18.39 3.79 -18.04
CA PHE A 51 -17.34 4.44 -18.80
C PHE A 51 -16.09 3.56 -18.87
N ASN A 52 -15.25 3.85 -19.85
CA ASN A 52 -13.95 3.21 -20.02
C ASN A 52 -12.96 4.23 -20.58
N ARG A 53 -12.15 4.84 -19.72
CA ARG A 53 -11.36 6.05 -20.03
C ARG A 53 -9.87 5.76 -20.06
N GLU A 54 -9.19 6.44 -20.97
CA GLU A 54 -7.73 6.51 -20.97
C GLU A 54 -7.25 7.52 -19.92
N LEU A 55 -6.07 7.26 -19.36
CA LEU A 55 -5.36 8.26 -18.59
C LEU A 55 -5.01 9.46 -19.50
N PRO A 56 -5.06 10.70 -18.98
CA PRO A 56 -4.54 11.84 -19.73
C PRO A 56 -3.06 11.64 -20.08
N ALA A 57 -2.64 12.11 -21.26
CA ALA A 57 -1.34 11.78 -21.86
C ALA A 57 -0.10 12.13 -20.99
N GLY A 58 -0.24 13.06 -20.03
CA GLY A 58 0.82 13.39 -19.06
C GLY A 58 1.11 12.29 -18.04
N TYR A 59 0.22 11.29 -17.93
CA TYR A 59 0.29 10.21 -16.95
C TYR A 59 0.33 8.86 -17.63
N ASN A 60 0.82 7.86 -16.91
CA ASN A 60 0.81 6.47 -17.32
C ASN A 60 0.69 5.52 -16.13
N ASP A 61 0.60 4.23 -16.46
CA ASP A 61 0.86 3.10 -15.57
C ASP A 61 0.02 3.14 -14.28
N PHE A 62 -1.29 3.39 -14.45
CA PHE A 62 -2.25 3.16 -13.39
C PHE A 62 -2.02 1.78 -12.79
N SER A 63 -1.91 1.74 -11.48
CA SER A 63 -1.92 0.47 -10.77
C SER A 63 -2.23 0.67 -9.29
N HIS A 64 -2.58 -0.43 -8.62
CA HIS A 64 -2.78 -0.55 -7.17
C HIS A 64 -4.03 0.14 -6.62
N SER A 65 -4.13 1.47 -6.73
CA SER A 65 -5.13 2.23 -5.98
C SER A 65 -6.01 3.09 -6.86
N PHE A 66 -7.32 2.87 -6.72
CA PHE A 66 -8.39 3.77 -7.10
C PHE A 66 -9.12 4.10 -5.81
N ASP A 67 -9.20 5.38 -5.48
CA ASP A 67 -9.98 5.83 -4.33
C ASP A 67 -11.22 6.62 -4.78
N LEU A 68 -12.31 6.39 -4.03
CA LEU A 68 -13.61 7.02 -4.22
C LEU A 68 -13.78 8.04 -3.10
N SER A 69 -13.36 9.27 -3.37
CA SER A 69 -13.36 10.28 -2.32
C SER A 69 -14.78 10.62 -1.85
N PRO A 70 -14.98 10.86 -0.54
CA PRO A 70 -16.22 11.45 -0.03
C PRO A 70 -16.58 12.81 -0.64
N ASN A 71 -15.62 13.53 -1.25
CA ASN A 71 -15.87 14.79 -1.97
C ASN A 71 -16.49 14.56 -3.36
N GLY A 72 -16.59 13.30 -3.81
CA GLY A 72 -17.14 12.89 -5.09
C GLY A 72 -16.10 12.66 -6.18
N ASN A 73 -14.85 13.09 -6.02
CA ASN A 73 -13.79 12.91 -7.03
C ASN A 73 -13.10 11.55 -6.93
N TYR A 74 -12.34 11.22 -7.97
CA TYR A 74 -11.52 10.01 -8.01
C TYR A 74 -10.05 10.33 -7.75
N PHE A 75 -9.40 9.54 -6.92
CA PHE A 75 -7.95 9.64 -6.71
C PHE A 75 -7.28 8.40 -7.26
N LEU A 76 -6.40 8.59 -8.24
CA LEU A 76 -5.75 7.50 -8.95
C LEU A 76 -4.25 7.53 -8.70
N ARG A 77 -3.67 6.37 -8.39
CA ARG A 77 -2.22 6.22 -8.35
C ARG A 77 -1.71 5.90 -9.76
N VAL A 78 -0.85 6.77 -10.26
CA VAL A 78 -0.28 6.73 -11.61
C VAL A 78 1.24 7.00 -11.55
N ALA A 79 1.83 7.26 -12.70
CA ALA A 79 3.16 7.80 -12.87
C ALA A 79 3.15 8.94 -13.89
N SER A 80 4.21 9.74 -13.92
CA SER A 80 4.41 10.78 -14.95
C SER A 80 4.99 10.15 -16.22
N SER A 81 4.50 10.59 -17.38
CA SER A 81 4.94 10.12 -18.70
C SER A 81 6.23 10.73 -19.21
N ASN A 82 6.63 11.88 -18.68
CA ASN A 82 7.79 12.58 -19.19
C ASN A 82 8.35 13.58 -18.17
N LEU A 83 8.79 13.09 -17.01
CA LEU A 83 9.50 13.93 -16.05
C LEU A 83 10.88 14.26 -16.60
N LYS A 84 11.19 15.55 -16.71
CA LYS A 84 12.54 16.01 -16.98
C LYS A 84 13.33 16.11 -15.67
N ARG A 85 14.29 15.21 -15.49
CA ARG A 85 15.17 15.16 -14.31
C ARG A 85 16.16 16.34 -14.31
N PRO A 86 16.76 16.66 -13.14
CA PRO A 86 17.80 17.69 -13.03
C PRO A 86 19.03 17.44 -13.92
N ASP A 87 19.33 16.17 -14.22
CA ASP A 87 20.40 15.75 -15.13
C ASP A 87 20.06 15.94 -16.63
N GLY A 88 18.86 16.45 -16.94
CA GLY A 88 18.38 16.73 -18.28
C GLY A 88 17.71 15.56 -18.99
N LYS A 89 17.72 14.34 -18.41
CA LYS A 89 17.06 13.16 -18.98
C LYS A 89 15.56 13.21 -18.78
N ASN A 90 14.82 12.67 -19.73
CA ASN A 90 13.38 12.45 -19.59
C ASN A 90 13.12 11.00 -19.19
N VAL A 91 12.30 10.80 -18.16
CA VAL A 91 11.94 9.47 -17.67
C VAL A 91 10.42 9.34 -17.51
N ARG A 92 9.93 8.11 -17.65
CA ARG A 92 8.65 7.72 -17.04
C ARG A 92 8.91 7.43 -15.58
N THR A 93 8.17 8.06 -14.69
CA THR A 93 8.33 7.82 -13.26
C THR A 93 7.61 6.53 -12.85
N VAL A 94 7.71 6.11 -11.59
CA VAL A 94 7.23 4.77 -11.19
C VAL A 94 6.47 4.85 -9.88
N ARG A 95 5.15 4.71 -9.98
CA ARG A 95 4.21 4.61 -8.84
C ARG A 95 4.35 5.75 -7.82
N ASP A 96 4.66 6.95 -8.28
CA ASP A 96 5.06 8.10 -7.46
C ASP A 96 4.26 9.38 -7.78
N VAL A 97 3.11 9.23 -8.42
CA VAL A 97 2.17 10.32 -8.69
C VAL A 97 0.75 9.91 -8.29
N ILE A 98 0.03 10.79 -7.59
CA ILE A 98 -1.41 10.70 -7.39
C ILE A 98 -2.08 11.80 -8.20
N ILE A 99 -3.19 11.50 -8.89
CA ILE A 99 -4.02 12.49 -9.57
C ILE A 99 -5.42 12.49 -9.00
N GLU A 100 -6.00 13.67 -8.82
CA GLU A 100 -7.43 13.85 -8.57
C GLU A 100 -8.14 14.09 -9.90
N VAL A 101 -9.22 13.35 -10.15
CA VAL A 101 -9.93 13.31 -11.41
C VAL A 101 -11.41 13.57 -11.18
N ASP A 102 -11.97 14.49 -11.97
CA ASP A 102 -13.42 14.69 -12.03
C ASP A 102 -14.10 13.45 -12.65
N PRO A 103 -15.03 12.77 -11.95
CA PRO A 103 -15.70 11.58 -12.45
C PRO A 103 -16.55 11.83 -13.69
N SER A 104 -17.05 13.05 -13.90
CA SER A 104 -17.97 13.33 -15.01
C SER A 104 -17.23 13.44 -16.34
N SER A 105 -16.09 14.14 -16.35
CA SER A 105 -15.33 14.49 -17.55
C SER A 105 -14.05 13.68 -17.72
N GLY A 106 -13.48 13.13 -16.64
CA GLY A 106 -12.15 12.54 -16.64
C GLY A 106 -11.01 13.56 -16.65
N VAL A 107 -11.30 14.85 -16.44
CA VAL A 107 -10.30 15.92 -16.32
C VAL A 107 -9.55 15.78 -14.99
N VAL A 108 -8.23 15.94 -15.04
CA VAL A 108 -7.39 16.03 -13.85
C VAL A 108 -7.53 17.42 -13.22
N LEU A 109 -7.92 17.44 -11.95
CA LEU A 109 -8.16 18.65 -11.17
C LEU A 109 -6.91 19.09 -10.40
N ASP A 110 -6.12 18.12 -9.93
CA ASP A 110 -4.88 18.34 -9.18
C ASP A 110 -3.96 17.12 -9.25
N GLU A 111 -2.69 17.29 -8.88
CA GLU A 111 -1.70 16.22 -8.83
C GLU A 111 -0.77 16.32 -7.62
N TRP A 112 -0.40 15.17 -7.06
CA TRP A 112 0.65 15.03 -6.06
C TRP A 112 1.82 14.27 -6.66
N ARG A 113 2.84 15.02 -7.07
CA ARG A 113 4.12 14.50 -7.55
C ARG A 113 5.04 14.24 -6.37
N LEU A 114 5.10 13.00 -5.91
CA LEU A 114 5.74 12.67 -4.64
C LEU A 114 7.26 12.89 -4.65
N PHE A 115 7.88 12.88 -5.83
CA PHE A 115 9.29 13.22 -5.99
C PHE A 115 9.62 14.70 -5.74
N ASP A 116 8.60 15.58 -5.74
CA ASP A 116 8.75 16.99 -5.34
C ASP A 116 8.45 17.22 -3.85
N MET A 117 7.84 16.24 -3.17
CA MET A 117 7.25 16.38 -1.83
C MET A 117 7.96 15.55 -0.76
N LEU A 118 8.60 14.45 -1.17
CA LEU A 118 9.30 13.50 -0.29
C LEU A 118 10.77 13.40 -0.71
N ASP A 119 11.51 12.50 -0.07
CA ASP A 119 12.90 12.21 -0.40
C ASP A 119 13.04 10.99 -1.33
N PRO A 120 13.20 11.15 -2.65
CA PRO A 120 13.39 10.03 -3.57
C PRO A 120 14.73 9.32 -3.39
N TYR A 121 15.61 9.82 -2.54
CA TYR A 121 16.93 9.28 -2.28
C TYR A 121 17.09 8.65 -0.89
N ARG A 122 16.01 8.57 -0.09
CA ARG A 122 16.02 7.79 1.15
C ARG A 122 16.10 6.29 0.79
N ASP A 123 17.25 5.70 1.08
CA ASP A 123 17.64 4.37 0.59
C ASP A 123 17.76 3.29 1.66
N VAL A 124 17.60 3.66 2.94
CA VAL A 124 17.84 2.74 4.08
C VAL A 124 16.98 1.49 4.00
N ASN A 125 15.69 1.64 3.70
CA ASN A 125 14.77 0.52 3.56
C ASN A 125 15.06 -0.28 2.29
N MET A 126 15.41 0.40 1.19
CA MET A 126 15.73 -0.24 -0.10
C MET A 126 16.89 -1.24 0.01
N LYS A 127 17.90 -0.91 0.82
CA LYS A 127 19.06 -1.78 1.08
C LYS A 127 18.71 -3.06 1.84
N VAL A 128 17.55 -3.11 2.49
CA VAL A 128 17.12 -4.26 3.29
C VAL A 128 15.84 -4.90 2.78
N LEU A 129 15.33 -4.47 1.62
CA LEU A 129 14.22 -5.13 0.93
C LEU A 129 14.67 -6.45 0.32
N ASP A 130 13.85 -7.48 0.50
CA ASP A 130 14.00 -8.75 -0.21
C ASP A 130 13.67 -8.55 -1.69
N GLN A 131 14.66 -8.77 -2.55
CA GLN A 131 14.53 -8.58 -4.00
C GLN A 131 13.70 -9.70 -4.66
N GLY A 132 13.43 -10.82 -3.96
CA GLY A 132 12.64 -11.91 -4.52
C GLY A 132 11.14 -11.66 -4.56
N ALA A 133 10.65 -10.61 -3.90
CA ALA A 133 9.24 -10.23 -3.94
C ALA A 133 9.07 -8.71 -4.01
N VAL A 134 8.89 -8.19 -5.22
CA VAL A 134 8.59 -6.76 -5.46
C VAL A 134 7.26 -6.66 -6.19
N CYS A 135 6.20 -6.28 -5.46
CA CYS A 135 4.82 -6.24 -5.98
C CYS A 135 4.32 -7.61 -6.46
N LEU A 136 4.08 -7.78 -7.76
CA LEU A 136 3.67 -9.05 -8.38
C LEU A 136 4.84 -9.76 -9.04
N ASN A 137 6.02 -9.12 -9.10
CA ASN A 137 7.23 -9.73 -9.60
C ASN A 137 7.85 -10.54 -8.47
N ILE A 138 7.52 -11.82 -8.46
CA ILE A 138 8.11 -12.81 -7.57
C ILE A 138 9.20 -13.51 -8.37
N ASP A 139 10.45 -13.29 -7.98
CA ASP A 139 11.61 -13.95 -8.57
C ASP A 139 12.28 -14.81 -7.51
N ALA A 140 12.00 -16.12 -7.57
CA ALA A 140 12.57 -17.12 -6.68
C ALA A 140 14.12 -17.09 -6.67
N SER A 141 14.78 -16.66 -7.75
CA SER A 141 16.25 -16.58 -7.81
C SER A 141 16.83 -15.41 -7.00
N GLN A 142 16.02 -14.38 -6.73
CA GLN A 142 16.40 -13.19 -5.97
C GLN A 142 15.88 -13.22 -4.53
N ALA A 143 15.15 -14.26 -4.14
CA ALA A 143 14.64 -14.41 -2.78
C ALA A 143 15.77 -14.39 -1.75
N GLY A 144 15.57 -13.63 -0.68
CA GLY A 144 16.55 -13.39 0.39
C GLY A 144 17.72 -12.46 0.01
N HIS A 145 17.82 -12.02 -1.25
CA HIS A 145 18.89 -11.09 -1.66
C HIS A 145 18.49 -9.65 -1.35
N THR A 146 19.48 -8.87 -0.92
CA THR A 146 19.35 -7.43 -0.62
C THR A 146 20.33 -6.63 -1.46
N MET A 147 20.09 -5.32 -1.58
CA MET A 147 20.98 -4.43 -2.34
C MET A 147 22.05 -3.82 -1.43
N SER A 148 23.32 -3.83 -1.88
CA SER A 148 24.36 -3.07 -1.20
C SER A 148 24.35 -1.58 -1.61
N ALA A 149 25.05 -0.74 -0.83
CA ALA A 149 25.26 0.66 -1.20
C ALA A 149 26.04 0.80 -2.53
N GLU A 150 26.95 -0.14 -2.82
CA GLU A 150 27.67 -0.18 -4.10
C GLU A 150 26.74 -0.51 -5.27
N ASP A 151 25.77 -1.39 -5.08
CA ASP A 151 24.82 -1.75 -6.13
C ASP A 151 23.90 -0.58 -6.46
N LEU A 152 23.42 0.14 -5.44
CA LEU A 152 22.65 1.38 -5.65
C LEU A 152 23.49 2.45 -6.36
N ALA A 153 24.76 2.62 -5.99
CA ALA A 153 25.65 3.57 -6.66
C ALA A 153 25.92 3.19 -8.12
N LYS A 154 26.09 1.90 -8.42
CA LYS A 154 26.24 1.40 -9.79
C LYS A 154 24.96 1.57 -10.61
N GLN A 155 23.79 1.39 -9.99
CA GLN A 155 22.52 1.69 -10.64
C GLN A 155 22.43 3.15 -11.03
N ASP A 156 22.84 4.07 -10.15
CA ASP A 156 22.76 5.50 -10.44
C ASP A 156 23.69 5.95 -11.58
N GLN A 157 24.75 5.18 -11.84
CA GLN A 157 25.66 5.40 -12.97
C GLN A 157 25.12 4.86 -14.30
N ASN A 158 24.08 4.02 -14.29
CA ASN A 158 23.50 3.47 -15.51
C ASN A 158 22.18 4.17 -15.88
N ASP A 159 21.92 4.27 -17.18
CA ASP A 159 20.73 4.94 -17.71
C ASP A 159 19.51 4.00 -17.77
N GLN A 160 19.46 3.01 -16.88
CA GLN A 160 18.34 2.09 -16.77
C GLN A 160 17.29 2.64 -15.81
N PHE A 161 16.16 3.04 -16.39
CA PHE A 161 14.96 3.50 -15.69
C PHE A 161 13.79 2.56 -15.99
N GLY A 162 12.83 2.52 -15.09
CA GLY A 162 11.66 1.66 -15.16
C GLY A 162 11.35 1.04 -13.80
N ASP A 163 10.55 -0.02 -13.82
CA ASP A 163 10.13 -0.73 -12.61
C ASP A 163 11.25 -1.59 -12.01
N ILE A 164 12.26 -0.89 -11.48
CA ILE A 164 13.47 -1.43 -10.87
C ILE A 164 13.55 -0.83 -9.47
N VAL A 165 13.78 -1.65 -8.45
CA VAL A 165 14.06 -1.18 -7.09
C VAL A 165 15.33 -0.33 -7.14
N GLY A 166 15.19 0.94 -6.77
CA GLY A 166 16.30 1.89 -6.70
C GLY A 166 15.82 3.28 -6.32
N VAL A 167 16.76 4.17 -6.07
CA VAL A 167 16.49 5.57 -5.72
C VAL A 167 16.30 6.47 -6.93
N GLY A 168 15.61 7.58 -6.70
CA GLY A 168 15.44 8.67 -7.65
C GLY A 168 14.22 8.50 -8.58
N PRO A 169 13.69 9.61 -9.12
CA PRO A 169 12.55 9.56 -10.04
C PRO A 169 12.87 8.80 -11.32
N GLY A 170 11.99 7.87 -11.73
CA GLY A 170 12.25 6.94 -12.84
C GLY A 170 12.74 5.56 -12.39
N ARG A 171 12.95 5.36 -11.09
CA ARG A 171 13.04 4.04 -10.45
C ARG A 171 11.89 3.88 -9.46
N ASN A 172 11.66 2.64 -9.03
CA ASN A 172 10.60 2.30 -8.09
C ASN A 172 11.06 2.65 -6.66
N TRP A 173 11.15 3.93 -6.31
CA TRP A 173 11.73 4.40 -5.03
C TRP A 173 10.72 4.52 -3.89
N VAL A 174 9.45 4.79 -4.22
CA VAL A 174 8.36 4.96 -3.24
C VAL A 174 7.37 3.81 -3.27
N HIS A 175 7.06 3.30 -4.47
CA HIS A 175 6.10 2.23 -4.66
C HIS A 175 4.78 2.49 -3.91
N VAL A 176 4.02 3.52 -4.30
CA VAL A 176 2.73 3.79 -3.66
C VAL A 176 1.71 2.73 -4.04
N ASN A 177 1.13 2.10 -3.03
CA ASN A 177 0.19 1.00 -3.18
C ASN A 177 -1.22 1.28 -2.66
N SER A 178 -1.41 2.36 -1.92
CA SER A 178 -2.73 2.90 -1.61
C SER A 178 -2.70 4.42 -1.57
N VAL A 179 -3.82 5.02 -1.94
CA VAL A 179 -4.19 6.40 -1.64
C VAL A 179 -5.59 6.37 -1.02
N ASP A 180 -5.81 7.24 -0.04
CA ASP A 180 -7.07 7.44 0.65
C ASP A 180 -7.26 8.95 0.87
N HIS A 181 -8.33 9.54 0.34
CA HIS A 181 -8.58 10.96 0.50
C HIS A 181 -9.29 11.27 1.82
N ASP A 182 -8.68 12.13 2.62
CA ASP A 182 -9.29 12.67 3.83
C ASP A 182 -10.02 13.97 3.51
N ALA A 183 -11.33 13.87 3.26
CA ALA A 183 -12.16 15.02 2.95
C ALA A 183 -12.34 16.02 4.10
N ALA A 184 -11.96 15.67 5.35
CA ALA A 184 -12.10 16.57 6.49
C ALA A 184 -11.14 17.77 6.43
N ASP A 185 -9.96 17.59 5.85
CA ASP A 185 -8.94 18.63 5.66
C ASP A 185 -8.37 18.68 4.24
N ASP A 186 -9.03 17.99 3.31
CA ASP A 186 -8.69 17.91 1.89
C ASP A 186 -7.23 17.48 1.64
N SER A 187 -6.84 16.40 2.30
CA SER A 187 -5.51 15.80 2.19
C SER A 187 -5.58 14.37 1.66
N ILE A 188 -4.43 13.81 1.32
CA ILE A 188 -4.32 12.39 0.96
C ILE A 188 -3.46 11.66 1.99
N ILE A 189 -3.83 10.42 2.28
CA ILE A 189 -3.02 9.46 3.03
C ILE A 189 -2.55 8.41 2.04
N ILE A 190 -1.24 8.22 1.95
CA ILE A 190 -0.64 7.22 1.07
C ILE A 190 0.07 6.14 1.86
N SER A 191 0.10 4.93 1.30
CA SER A 191 0.99 3.87 1.74
C SER A 191 2.14 3.72 0.75
N SER A 192 3.36 3.94 1.22
CA SER A 192 4.58 3.66 0.49
C SER A 192 5.18 2.33 0.94
N ARG A 193 5.27 1.36 0.03
CA ARG A 193 5.93 0.08 0.31
C ARG A 193 7.42 0.29 0.55
N HIS A 194 8.08 1.05 -0.32
CA HIS A 194 9.54 1.11 -0.34
C HIS A 194 10.14 2.08 0.67
N GLN A 195 9.34 3.02 1.19
CA GLN A 195 9.73 3.84 2.32
C GLN A 195 9.31 3.22 3.67
N SER A 196 8.55 2.10 3.66
CA SER A 196 7.94 1.49 4.85
C SER A 196 7.27 2.54 5.73
N ALA A 197 6.41 3.34 5.09
CA ALA A 197 5.78 4.50 5.73
C ALA A 197 4.39 4.77 5.16
N MET A 198 3.48 5.17 6.07
CA MET A 198 2.21 5.79 5.73
C MET A 198 2.36 7.30 5.92
N ILE A 199 1.90 8.10 4.96
CA ILE A 199 2.23 9.53 4.91
C ILE A 199 0.97 10.31 4.56
N LYS A 200 0.68 11.38 5.32
CA LYS A 200 -0.37 12.34 4.98
C LYS A 200 0.21 13.59 4.34
N ILE A 201 -0.34 13.98 3.20
CA ILE A 201 0.09 15.14 2.41
C ILE A 201 -1.12 16.02 2.13
N GLY A 202 -1.01 17.31 2.44
CA GLY A 202 -2.11 18.26 2.27
C GLY A 202 -2.36 18.65 0.81
N ARG A 203 -3.49 19.33 0.58
CA ARG A 203 -3.76 20.05 -0.68
C ARG A 203 -2.65 21.03 -1.07
N ASP A 204 -2.04 21.64 -0.05
CA ASP A 204 -0.90 22.56 -0.18
C ASP A 204 0.41 21.88 -0.57
N LYS A 205 0.41 20.55 -0.76
CA LYS A 205 1.54 19.72 -1.13
C LYS A 205 2.60 19.56 -0.04
N GLU A 206 2.26 19.94 1.18
CA GLU A 206 3.12 19.80 2.36
C GLU A 206 2.84 18.50 3.10
N VAL A 207 3.91 17.81 3.53
CA VAL A 207 3.81 16.64 4.40
C VAL A 207 3.29 17.06 5.78
N LYS A 208 2.19 16.43 6.22
CA LYS A 208 1.56 16.70 7.51
C LYS A 208 2.15 15.80 8.60
N TRP A 209 2.24 14.51 8.33
CA TRP A 209 2.91 13.55 9.20
C TRP A 209 3.37 12.32 8.43
N ILE A 210 4.32 11.60 9.03
CA ILE A 210 4.89 10.33 8.56
C ILE A 210 4.77 9.32 9.70
N LEU A 211 4.07 8.22 9.45
CA LEU A 211 4.02 7.04 10.30
C LEU A 211 4.96 5.99 9.72
N GLY A 212 6.14 5.85 10.31
CA GLY A 212 7.16 4.88 9.91
C GLY A 212 8.44 5.07 10.73
N SER A 213 9.41 4.16 10.54
CA SER A 213 10.71 4.28 11.22
C SER A 213 11.42 5.60 10.88
N PRO A 214 12.05 6.28 11.87
CA PRO A 214 12.72 7.57 11.68
C PRO A 214 14.04 7.48 10.90
N GLU A 215 14.58 6.27 10.72
CA GLU A 215 15.88 6.06 10.11
C GLU A 215 15.93 6.57 8.65
N GLY A 216 17.01 7.24 8.28
CA GLY A 216 17.26 7.75 6.92
C GLY A 216 16.46 8.97 6.48
N TRP A 217 15.49 9.45 7.26
CA TRP A 217 14.75 10.67 6.92
C TRP A 217 15.62 11.92 7.11
N LYS A 218 15.64 12.81 6.12
CA LYS A 218 16.35 14.09 6.20
C LYS A 218 15.78 14.99 7.31
N LYS A 219 16.59 15.96 7.73
CA LYS A 219 16.25 16.92 8.81
C LYS A 219 14.90 17.60 8.62
N GLU A 220 14.53 17.91 7.38
CA GLU A 220 13.27 18.57 7.01
C GLU A 220 12.00 17.73 7.22
N PHE A 221 12.14 16.41 7.42
CA PHE A 221 11.02 15.51 7.74
C PHE A 221 10.98 15.11 9.21
N GLN A 222 12.00 15.46 10.00
CA GLN A 222 12.11 14.97 11.38
C GLN A 222 10.98 15.50 12.27
N ASP A 223 10.48 16.70 12.02
CA ASP A 223 9.32 17.27 12.71
C ASP A 223 7.97 16.70 12.22
N LYS A 224 7.98 15.89 11.15
CA LYS A 224 6.79 15.22 10.59
C LYS A 224 6.65 13.78 11.07
N LEU A 225 7.68 13.19 11.68
CA LEU A 225 7.64 11.82 12.16
C LEU A 225 6.75 11.72 13.42
N LEU A 226 5.81 10.77 13.41
CA LEU A 226 4.97 10.51 14.57
C LEU A 226 5.76 9.80 15.67
N THR A 227 5.54 10.18 16.92
CA THR A 227 6.17 9.58 18.09
C THR A 227 5.29 8.46 18.65
N PRO A 228 5.80 7.22 18.80
CA PRO A 228 4.99 6.12 19.30
C PRO A 228 4.72 6.27 20.79
N VAL A 229 3.47 6.07 21.20
CA VAL A 229 3.03 6.18 22.60
C VAL A 229 2.20 4.96 23.02
N ASP A 230 2.21 4.66 24.31
CA ASP A 230 1.32 3.65 24.89
C ASP A 230 -0.08 4.21 25.15
N SER A 231 -0.99 3.36 25.65
CA SER A 231 -2.37 3.73 25.97
C SER A 231 -2.53 4.77 27.09
N LYS A 232 -1.42 5.14 27.76
CA LYS A 232 -1.36 6.21 28.76
C LYS A 232 -0.69 7.48 28.21
N GLY A 233 -0.36 7.51 26.91
CA GLY A 233 0.32 8.61 26.25
C GLY A 233 1.81 8.73 26.60
N ARG A 234 2.42 7.66 27.13
CA ARG A 234 3.86 7.65 27.43
C ARG A 234 4.63 7.20 26.19
N GLU A 235 5.70 7.92 25.86
CA GLU A 235 6.56 7.58 24.74
C GLU A 235 7.12 6.16 24.85
N ILE A 236 7.19 5.48 23.70
CA ILE A 236 7.75 4.15 23.55
C ILE A 236 9.13 4.29 22.90
N SER A 237 10.15 3.73 23.54
CA SER A 237 11.48 3.64 22.95
C SER A 237 11.55 2.51 21.92
N CYS A 238 12.06 2.81 20.72
CA CYS A 238 12.24 1.85 19.64
C CYS A 238 13.73 1.54 19.33
N GLY A 239 14.54 1.48 20.39
CA GLY A 239 15.97 1.27 20.29
C GLY A 239 16.72 2.49 19.78
N GLU A 240 18.04 2.37 19.65
CA GLU A 240 18.93 3.50 19.29
C GLU A 240 18.63 4.08 17.89
N SER A 241 18.26 3.24 16.92
CA SER A 241 17.89 3.69 15.57
C SER A 241 16.44 4.15 15.44
N GLY A 242 15.60 3.85 16.44
CA GLY A 242 14.14 4.04 16.36
C GLY A 242 13.40 2.99 15.51
N SER A 243 14.11 2.01 14.93
CA SER A 243 13.54 0.97 14.06
C SER A 243 13.08 -0.30 14.80
N LYS A 244 13.53 -0.53 16.04
CA LYS A 244 13.32 -1.80 16.78
C LYS A 244 12.44 -1.54 18.01
N CYS A 245 11.14 -1.42 17.78
CA CYS A 245 10.14 -1.18 18.84
C CYS A 245 9.88 -2.43 19.70
N PRO A 246 9.23 -2.31 20.87
CA PRO A 246 8.94 -3.47 21.72
C PRO A 246 8.14 -4.56 21.00
N GLY A 247 7.26 -4.18 20.07
CA GLY A 247 6.52 -5.12 19.23
C GLY A 247 7.39 -5.84 18.19
N TYR A 248 8.58 -5.34 17.86
CA TYR A 248 9.57 -6.09 17.08
C TYR A 248 10.18 -7.22 17.91
N GLU A 249 10.61 -6.89 19.13
CA GLU A 249 11.39 -7.79 20.01
C GLU A 249 10.52 -8.79 20.79
N ASN A 250 9.25 -8.47 21.05
CA ASN A 250 8.37 -9.26 21.90
C ASN A 250 7.34 -10.05 21.08
N GLU A 251 7.42 -11.37 21.11
CA GLU A 251 6.46 -12.27 20.45
C GLU A 251 5.01 -12.04 20.90
N ASN A 252 4.80 -11.56 22.13
CA ASN A 252 3.48 -11.27 22.68
C ASN A 252 2.88 -9.93 22.20
N GLY A 253 3.56 -9.23 21.30
CA GLY A 253 3.10 -7.99 20.68
C GLY A 253 3.60 -6.73 21.38
N GLY A 254 3.02 -5.60 21.00
CA GLY A 254 3.44 -4.25 21.38
C GLY A 254 3.46 -3.33 20.16
N PHE A 255 3.75 -2.06 20.38
CA PHE A 255 3.91 -1.13 19.26
C PHE A 255 5.04 -1.60 18.35
N ASP A 256 4.75 -1.68 17.05
CA ASP A 256 5.76 -1.78 16.00
C ASP A 256 5.30 -0.96 14.79
N TRP A 257 6.27 -0.46 14.03
CA TRP A 257 6.02 0.17 12.74
C TRP A 257 5.45 -0.84 11.74
N SER A 258 4.89 -0.33 10.65
CA SER A 258 4.52 -1.15 9.51
C SER A 258 5.66 -1.20 8.51
N TRP A 259 5.87 -2.35 7.87
CA TRP A 259 7.00 -2.58 6.98
C TRP A 259 6.52 -3.12 5.65
N THR A 260 6.87 -2.46 4.55
CA THR A 260 6.38 -2.78 3.19
C THR A 260 4.86 -2.90 3.06
N GLN A 261 4.13 -2.15 3.90
CA GLN A 261 2.71 -2.29 4.15
C GLN A 261 1.83 -1.92 2.95
N HIS A 262 0.57 -2.37 3.00
CA HIS A 262 -0.50 -2.03 2.05
C HIS A 262 -1.71 -1.42 2.76
N THR A 263 -2.54 -0.74 1.97
CA THR A 263 -3.89 -0.26 2.34
C THR A 263 -3.93 0.58 3.61
N ALA A 264 -3.20 1.70 3.61
CA ALA A 264 -3.29 2.70 4.67
C ALA A 264 -4.60 3.50 4.54
N PHE A 265 -5.69 2.93 5.04
CA PHE A 265 -7.03 3.50 4.92
C PHE A 265 -7.48 4.11 6.24
N LYS A 266 -8.00 5.34 6.18
CA LYS A 266 -8.63 6.02 7.29
C LYS A 266 -9.95 5.35 7.62
N ILE A 267 -10.20 5.23 8.92
CA ILE A 267 -11.45 4.75 9.48
C ILE A 267 -12.28 5.99 9.84
N ASP A 268 -13.09 6.45 8.88
CA ASP A 268 -13.84 7.71 9.03
C ASP A 268 -14.73 7.73 10.27
N SER A 269 -15.45 6.63 10.55
CA SER A 269 -16.38 6.56 11.67
C SER A 269 -15.71 6.62 13.05
N LEU A 270 -14.40 6.43 13.13
CA LEU A 270 -13.61 6.53 14.37
C LEU A 270 -12.75 7.79 14.42
N SER A 271 -12.59 8.48 13.30
CA SER A 271 -11.73 9.65 13.16
C SER A 271 -12.52 10.94 13.35
N ASN A 272 -11.98 11.90 14.09
CA ASN A 272 -12.61 13.19 14.30
C ASN A 272 -11.57 14.26 14.65
N GLY A 273 -11.55 15.35 13.88
CA GLY A 273 -10.62 16.46 14.06
C GLY A 273 -9.15 16.00 14.05
N ASP A 274 -8.42 16.29 15.12
CA ASP A 274 -7.01 15.94 15.25
C ASP A 274 -6.75 14.45 15.46
N ILE A 275 -7.78 13.63 15.73
CA ILE A 275 -7.64 12.20 15.96
C ILE A 275 -8.03 11.40 14.72
N LEU A 276 -7.07 10.64 14.17
CA LEU A 276 -7.30 9.72 13.05
C LEU A 276 -7.13 8.27 13.50
N TYR A 277 -7.90 7.37 12.92
CA TYR A 277 -7.67 5.93 13.01
C TYR A 277 -7.35 5.40 11.62
N LEU A 278 -6.27 4.65 11.48
CA LEU A 278 -5.85 4.04 10.21
C LEU A 278 -5.76 2.53 10.35
N SER A 279 -6.34 1.81 9.41
CA SER A 279 -6.06 0.38 9.21
C SER A 279 -4.97 0.19 8.17
N ALA A 280 -4.13 -0.83 8.33
CA ALA A 280 -3.14 -1.22 7.34
C ALA A 280 -2.86 -2.74 7.40
N PHE A 281 -2.47 -3.30 6.24
CA PHE A 281 -1.85 -4.62 6.19
C PHE A 281 -0.33 -4.44 6.23
N ASP A 282 0.29 -4.71 7.37
CA ASP A 282 1.74 -4.72 7.54
C ASP A 282 2.31 -6.04 7.01
N ASN A 283 2.80 -6.03 5.75
CA ASN A 283 3.34 -7.21 5.10
C ASN A 283 4.55 -7.77 5.87
N GLY A 284 5.44 -6.92 6.36
CA GLY A 284 6.51 -7.29 7.28
C GLY A 284 7.85 -7.65 6.66
N ASP A 285 8.05 -7.48 5.34
CA ASP A 285 9.42 -7.52 4.79
C ASP A 285 10.22 -6.32 5.30
N SER A 286 11.55 -6.46 5.45
CA SER A 286 12.45 -5.45 6.04
C SER A 286 12.17 -5.04 7.50
N ARG A 287 11.33 -5.80 8.22
CA ARG A 287 10.95 -5.49 9.61
C ARG A 287 12.18 -5.28 10.51
N GLY A 288 12.19 -4.17 11.24
CA GLY A 288 13.31 -3.76 12.08
C GLY A 288 14.46 -3.07 11.33
N MET A 289 14.22 -2.68 10.07
CA MET A 289 15.22 -2.19 9.11
C MET A 289 16.33 -3.21 8.84
N GLU A 290 15.96 -4.49 8.79
CA GLU A 290 16.88 -5.60 8.52
C GLU A 290 16.16 -6.78 7.87
N GLN A 291 16.94 -7.73 7.35
CA GLN A 291 16.44 -9.07 7.03
C GLN A 291 16.68 -9.98 8.24
N PRO A 292 15.71 -10.85 8.60
CA PRO A 292 15.91 -11.78 9.70
C PRO A 292 16.95 -12.85 9.35
N ALA A 293 17.45 -13.54 10.37
CA ALA A 293 18.43 -14.62 10.19
C ALA A 293 17.91 -15.78 9.31
N LEU A 294 16.60 -16.04 9.35
CA LEU A 294 15.93 -17.03 8.52
C LEU A 294 14.68 -16.42 7.88
N PRO A 295 14.39 -16.68 6.59
CA PRO A 295 13.17 -16.19 5.93
C PRO A 295 11.88 -16.59 6.66
N THR A 296 11.86 -17.75 7.31
CA THR A 296 10.72 -18.28 8.08
C THR A 296 10.45 -17.52 9.39
N MET A 297 11.28 -16.53 9.75
CA MET A 297 11.01 -15.62 10.87
C MET A 297 10.14 -14.41 10.45
N LYS A 298 9.91 -14.22 9.14
CA LYS A 298 9.02 -13.16 8.64
C LYS A 298 7.57 -13.47 8.99
N TYR A 299 6.82 -12.41 9.33
CA TYR A 299 5.40 -12.48 9.64
C TYR A 299 4.71 -11.18 9.20
N SER A 300 3.42 -11.31 8.86
CA SER A 300 2.55 -10.18 8.53
C SER A 300 1.62 -9.85 9.69
N ARG A 301 1.08 -8.64 9.67
CA ARG A 301 0.06 -8.20 10.61
C ARG A 301 -1.06 -7.44 9.90
N ALA A 302 -2.29 -7.64 10.33
CA ALA A 302 -3.33 -6.64 10.21
C ALA A 302 -3.21 -5.72 11.43
N VAL A 303 -3.20 -4.39 11.24
CA VAL A 303 -2.94 -3.44 12.32
C VAL A 303 -3.86 -2.22 12.23
N ILE A 304 -4.22 -1.65 13.38
CA ILE A 304 -4.88 -0.34 13.47
C ILE A 304 -4.06 0.58 14.35
N TYR A 305 -3.81 1.77 13.83
CA TYR A 305 -3.16 2.87 14.53
C TYR A 305 -4.16 3.98 14.83
N LYS A 306 -3.98 4.64 15.96
CA LYS A 306 -4.63 5.91 16.32
C LYS A 306 -3.56 7.00 16.31
N ILE A 307 -3.79 8.05 15.56
CA ILE A 307 -2.88 9.18 15.39
C ILE A 307 -3.49 10.41 16.05
N ASP A 308 -2.68 11.12 16.83
CA ASP A 308 -2.99 12.48 17.28
C ASP A 308 -2.14 13.45 16.45
N GLN A 309 -2.77 14.08 15.47
CA GLN A 309 -2.12 14.95 14.50
C GLN A 309 -1.59 16.24 15.13
N LYS A 310 -2.19 16.67 16.25
CA LYS A 310 -1.80 17.89 16.94
C LYS A 310 -0.59 17.64 17.82
N ASN A 311 -0.56 16.52 18.52
CA ASN A 311 0.55 16.15 19.40
C ASN A 311 1.65 15.36 18.66
N MET A 312 1.45 15.03 17.38
CA MET A 312 2.36 14.24 16.56
C MET A 312 2.71 12.88 17.19
N THR A 313 1.69 12.19 17.71
CA THR A 313 1.85 10.87 18.35
C THR A 313 1.03 9.79 17.65
N VAL A 314 1.45 8.54 17.84
CA VAL A 314 0.76 7.36 17.32
C VAL A 314 0.68 6.25 18.36
N GLU A 315 -0.50 5.68 18.52
CA GLU A 315 -0.80 4.54 19.37
C GLU A 315 -1.23 3.36 18.50
N GLN A 316 -0.63 2.18 18.68
CA GLN A 316 -1.12 0.94 18.07
C GLN A 316 -2.26 0.40 18.94
N VAL A 317 -3.49 0.40 18.42
CA VAL A 317 -4.69 0.06 19.22
C VAL A 317 -5.19 -1.36 18.95
N TRP A 318 -4.79 -1.97 17.83
CA TRP A 318 -5.16 -3.34 17.49
C TRP A 318 -4.15 -3.98 16.54
N GLU A 319 -4.00 -5.29 16.65
CA GLU A 319 -3.22 -6.11 15.71
C GLU A 319 -3.70 -7.57 15.69
N TYR A 320 -3.44 -8.26 14.58
CA TYR A 320 -3.60 -9.70 14.40
C TYR A 320 -2.58 -10.22 13.38
N GLY A 321 -2.10 -11.46 13.53
CA GLY A 321 -1.34 -12.17 12.49
C GLY A 321 0.07 -12.56 12.93
N LYS A 322 0.68 -11.78 13.83
CA LYS A 322 2.02 -12.07 14.38
C LYS A 322 2.12 -13.47 14.97
N GLN A 323 1.11 -13.89 15.73
CA GLN A 323 1.04 -15.20 16.37
C GLN A 323 0.91 -16.38 15.38
N ARG A 324 0.59 -16.10 14.11
CA ARG A 324 0.53 -17.12 13.05
C ARG A 324 1.84 -17.29 12.30
N GLY A 325 2.85 -16.45 12.59
CA GLY A 325 4.19 -16.55 12.03
C GLY A 325 4.19 -16.57 10.50
N ASN A 326 5.10 -17.36 9.93
CA ASN A 326 5.33 -17.43 8.49
C ASN A 326 4.18 -18.10 7.71
N GLU A 327 3.39 -18.99 8.33
CA GLU A 327 2.24 -19.62 7.66
C GLU A 327 1.21 -18.59 7.17
N TRP A 328 1.11 -17.45 7.86
CA TRP A 328 0.20 -16.35 7.52
C TRP A 328 0.91 -15.15 6.87
N TYR A 329 2.20 -15.26 6.60
CA TYR A 329 3.01 -14.21 6.00
C TYR A 329 2.63 -13.99 4.53
N SER A 330 2.25 -12.76 4.20
CA SER A 330 2.05 -12.28 2.83
C SER A 330 3.09 -11.21 2.51
N PRO A 331 4.16 -11.51 1.74
CA PRO A 331 5.24 -10.56 1.45
C PRO A 331 4.80 -9.32 0.65
N VAL A 332 3.67 -9.42 -0.06
CA VAL A 332 3.18 -8.41 -1.00
C VAL A 332 1.65 -8.38 -1.02
N THR A 333 1.08 -7.32 -1.59
CA THR A 333 -0.37 -7.13 -1.77
C THR A 333 -1.12 -7.17 -0.44
N SER A 334 -2.33 -7.75 -0.38
CA SER A 334 -3.16 -7.85 0.85
C SER A 334 -3.90 -6.57 1.21
N LEU A 335 -4.84 -6.67 2.16
CA LEU A 335 -5.74 -5.58 2.54
C LEU A 335 -6.23 -5.71 3.97
N VAL A 336 -6.34 -4.58 4.67
CA VAL A 336 -7.17 -4.40 5.87
C VAL A 336 -8.09 -3.22 5.65
N GLU A 337 -9.38 -3.39 5.93
CA GLU A 337 -10.38 -2.32 5.79
C GLU A 337 -11.45 -2.46 6.86
N TYR A 338 -11.78 -1.34 7.51
CA TYR A 338 -12.86 -1.28 8.48
C TYR A 338 -14.22 -1.25 7.77
N GLN A 339 -15.17 -2.03 8.30
CA GLN A 339 -16.52 -2.17 7.74
C GLN A 339 -17.54 -1.53 8.71
N PRO A 340 -18.03 -0.31 8.41
CA PRO A 340 -18.83 0.47 9.35
C PRO A 340 -20.19 -0.17 9.66
N GLU A 341 -20.83 -0.80 8.68
CA GLU A 341 -22.16 -1.41 8.84
C GLU A 341 -22.21 -2.50 9.92
N LYS A 342 -21.09 -3.22 10.11
CA LYS A 342 -20.98 -4.31 11.07
C LYS A 342 -20.07 -4.01 12.26
N ASN A 343 -19.46 -2.82 12.29
CA ASN A 343 -18.38 -2.49 13.22
C ASN A 343 -17.33 -3.62 13.28
N SER A 344 -16.80 -3.98 12.11
CA SER A 344 -15.86 -5.09 11.92
C SER A 344 -14.61 -4.65 11.15
N ILE A 345 -13.58 -5.50 11.21
CA ILE A 345 -12.33 -5.34 10.48
C ILE A 345 -12.26 -6.50 9.48
N PHE A 346 -12.26 -6.17 8.19
CA PHE A 346 -12.02 -7.14 7.13
C PHE A 346 -10.52 -7.24 6.88
N VAL A 347 -10.00 -8.46 6.73
CA VAL A 347 -8.59 -8.75 6.47
C VAL A 347 -8.49 -9.75 5.33
N TYR A 348 -7.65 -9.44 4.35
CA TYR A 348 -7.27 -10.36 3.29
C TYR A 348 -5.75 -10.53 3.26
N SER A 349 -5.25 -11.72 3.57
CA SER A 349 -3.83 -12.10 3.43
C SER A 349 -3.66 -12.85 2.12
N ALA A 350 -3.10 -12.18 1.12
CA ALA A 350 -3.26 -12.54 -0.29
C ALA A 350 -2.23 -13.55 -0.83
N VAL A 351 -1.12 -13.77 -0.11
CA VAL A 351 0.01 -14.62 -0.54
C VAL A 351 0.47 -15.54 0.61
N ALA A 352 -0.34 -15.67 1.65
CA ALA A 352 -0.08 -16.54 2.79
C ALA A 352 -0.28 -18.02 2.44
N GLY A 353 0.27 -18.90 3.28
CA GLY A 353 0.03 -20.34 3.24
C GLY A 353 0.71 -21.09 2.09
N ALA A 354 1.65 -20.48 1.38
CA ALA A 354 2.56 -21.21 0.50
C ALA A 354 3.69 -21.85 1.31
N ASP A 355 4.22 -22.96 0.80
CA ASP A 355 5.46 -23.55 1.29
C ASP A 355 6.66 -22.77 0.78
N PHE A 356 7.72 -22.71 1.57
CA PHE A 356 8.94 -21.98 1.23
C PHE A 356 10.17 -22.87 1.30
N ASP A 357 11.10 -22.62 0.39
CA ASP A 357 12.47 -23.12 0.51
C ASP A 357 13.18 -22.36 1.64
N ILE A 358 13.67 -23.09 2.65
CA ILE A 358 14.25 -22.48 3.86
C ILE A 358 15.54 -21.71 3.56
N ALA A 359 16.30 -22.13 2.55
CA ALA A 359 17.60 -21.53 2.22
C ALA A 359 17.45 -20.23 1.42
N THR A 360 16.45 -20.16 0.54
CA THR A 360 16.27 -19.06 -0.40
C THR A 360 15.07 -18.19 -0.06
N GLY A 361 14.04 -18.70 0.63
CA GLY A 361 12.76 -18.02 0.83
C GLY A 361 11.86 -18.05 -0.41
N ALA A 362 12.20 -18.83 -1.44
CA ALA A 362 11.38 -18.98 -2.63
C ALA A 362 10.12 -19.83 -2.36
N PHE A 363 9.01 -19.50 -3.03
CA PHE A 363 7.79 -20.31 -2.98
C PHE A 363 7.99 -21.68 -3.65
N LEU A 364 7.56 -22.74 -2.96
CA LEU A 364 7.54 -24.12 -3.46
C LEU A 364 6.15 -24.54 -3.92
N THR A 365 5.11 -23.89 -3.41
CA THR A 365 3.70 -24.14 -3.76
C THR A 365 2.98 -22.84 -4.04
N ASP A 366 1.84 -22.94 -4.74
CA ASP A 366 0.95 -21.81 -4.87
C ASP A 366 0.41 -21.39 -3.49
N PRO A 367 0.26 -20.07 -3.23
CA PRO A 367 -0.32 -19.57 -1.99
C PRO A 367 -1.75 -20.08 -1.72
N ASN A 368 -2.13 -19.93 -0.45
CA ASN A 368 -3.42 -20.31 0.10
C ASN A 368 -4.05 -19.14 0.89
N PRO A 369 -4.55 -18.10 0.20
CA PRO A 369 -4.95 -16.82 0.79
C PRO A 369 -6.04 -16.95 1.85
N TYR A 370 -6.02 -16.05 2.83
CA TYR A 370 -7.02 -15.98 3.91
C TYR A 370 -7.91 -14.76 3.77
N ILE A 371 -9.22 -14.97 3.79
CA ILE A 371 -10.24 -13.93 3.99
C ILE A 371 -10.76 -14.06 5.42
N MET A 372 -10.72 -12.98 6.18
CA MET A 372 -11.15 -12.95 7.57
C MET A 372 -11.97 -11.71 7.89
N GLU A 373 -12.92 -11.84 8.81
CA GLU A 373 -13.68 -10.71 9.36
C GLU A 373 -13.71 -10.81 10.89
N PHE A 374 -13.31 -9.73 11.56
CA PHE A 374 -13.24 -9.63 13.02
C PHE A 374 -14.26 -8.60 13.50
N LYS A 375 -14.95 -8.86 14.62
CA LYS A 375 -15.59 -7.74 15.34
C LYS A 375 -14.51 -6.75 15.76
N TYR A 376 -14.79 -5.45 15.73
CA TYR A 376 -13.80 -4.44 16.11
C TYR A 376 -13.24 -4.71 17.52
N GLY A 377 -11.90 -4.76 17.63
CA GLY A 377 -11.20 -5.07 18.87
C GLY A 377 -11.03 -6.57 19.20
N ALA A 378 -11.71 -7.48 18.48
CA ALA A 378 -11.59 -8.92 18.72
C ALA A 378 -10.24 -9.47 18.25
N LYS A 379 -9.74 -10.51 18.91
CA LYS A 379 -8.51 -11.24 18.53
C LYS A 379 -8.76 -12.53 17.77
N GLU A 380 -10.00 -12.98 17.75
CA GLU A 380 -10.45 -14.16 17.01
C GLU A 380 -11.38 -13.74 15.86
N PRO A 381 -11.23 -14.32 14.66
CA PRO A 381 -12.10 -14.01 13.53
C PRO A 381 -13.51 -14.55 13.77
N SER A 382 -14.51 -13.77 13.38
CA SER A 382 -15.90 -14.24 13.28
C SER A 382 -16.13 -15.05 12.01
N VAL A 383 -15.33 -14.80 10.97
CA VAL A 383 -15.30 -15.55 9.71
C VAL A 383 -13.85 -15.75 9.32
N GLU A 384 -13.47 -16.97 8.94
CA GLU A 384 -12.21 -17.29 8.29
C GLU A 384 -12.50 -18.22 7.09
N ILE A 385 -12.05 -17.82 5.91
CA ILE A 385 -12.15 -18.59 4.67
C ILE A 385 -10.74 -18.67 4.10
N GLN A 386 -10.27 -19.89 3.84
CA GLN A 386 -9.00 -20.11 3.15
C GLN A 386 -9.27 -20.51 1.70
N LEU A 387 -8.70 -19.76 0.77
CA LEU A 387 -8.64 -20.12 -0.64
C LEU A 387 -7.44 -21.05 -0.86
N LYS A 388 -7.54 -21.98 -1.80
CA LYS A 388 -6.51 -22.99 -2.07
C LYS A 388 -5.92 -22.82 -3.45
N ASP A 389 -4.60 -23.00 -3.55
CA ASP A 389 -3.82 -23.03 -4.80
C ASP A 389 -4.08 -21.79 -5.68
N THR A 390 -3.98 -20.59 -5.08
CA THR A 390 -4.28 -19.34 -5.79
C THR A 390 -3.56 -18.14 -5.18
N THR A 391 -3.38 -17.09 -5.96
CA THR A 391 -2.87 -15.80 -5.47
C THR A 391 -3.88 -14.71 -5.71
N GLY A 392 -3.84 -13.67 -4.90
CA GLY A 392 -4.66 -12.48 -5.11
C GLY A 392 -3.87 -11.20 -4.95
N TYR A 393 -4.54 -10.10 -5.27
CA TYR A 393 -4.04 -8.76 -4.99
C TYR A 393 -4.78 -8.16 -3.79
N GLN A 394 -6.10 -8.02 -3.92
CA GLN A 394 -7.00 -7.54 -2.87
C GLN A 394 -8.31 -8.33 -2.92
N ALA A 395 -8.97 -8.38 -1.78
CA ALA A 395 -10.38 -8.78 -1.67
C ALA A 395 -11.06 -7.73 -0.78
N MET A 396 -12.36 -7.55 -0.98
CA MET A 396 -13.16 -6.60 -0.19
C MET A 396 -14.59 -7.13 -0.10
N PRO A 397 -15.33 -6.79 0.97
CA PRO A 397 -16.76 -7.03 1.03
C PRO A 397 -17.47 -6.32 -0.13
N PHE A 398 -18.50 -6.97 -0.67
CA PHE A 398 -19.31 -6.44 -1.75
C PHE A 398 -20.77 -6.41 -1.33
N SER A 399 -21.43 -5.27 -1.48
CA SER A 399 -22.85 -5.12 -1.17
C SER A 399 -23.70 -5.38 -2.41
N VAL A 400 -24.40 -6.53 -2.42
CA VAL A 400 -25.37 -6.85 -3.47
C VAL A 400 -26.56 -5.90 -3.44
N GLU A 401 -26.95 -5.43 -2.26
CA GLU A 401 -28.04 -4.46 -2.12
C GLU A 401 -27.70 -3.17 -2.86
N LYS A 402 -26.53 -2.57 -2.57
CA LYS A 402 -26.03 -1.36 -3.28
C LYS A 402 -26.03 -1.54 -4.79
N ALA A 403 -25.61 -2.71 -5.28
CA ALA A 403 -25.47 -3.00 -6.70
C ALA A 403 -26.78 -3.00 -7.51
N PHE A 404 -27.93 -3.12 -6.84
CA PHE A 404 -29.24 -3.16 -7.48
C PHE A 404 -30.22 -2.11 -6.93
N VAL A 405 -29.74 -1.13 -6.16
CA VAL A 405 -30.55 0.03 -5.79
C VAL A 405 -30.89 0.81 -7.05
N LYS A 406 -32.17 1.19 -7.19
CA LYS A 406 -32.70 1.91 -8.35
C LYS A 406 -32.45 3.40 -8.29
#